data_AF-A0A7C4BEK1-F1
#
_entry.id   AF-A0A7C4BEK1-F1
#
_cell.length_a   1.000
_cell.length_b   1.000
_cell.length_c   1.000
_cell.angle_alpha   90.00
_cell.angle_beta   90.00
_cell.angle_gamma   90.00
#
_symmetry.space_group_name_H-M   'P 1'
#
loop_
_entity.id
_entity.type
_entity.pdbx_description
1 polymer ?
#
loop_
_entity_poly.entity_id
_entity_poly.type
_entity_poly.pdbx_seq_one_letter_code
_entity_poly.pdbx_strand_id
1 'polypeptide(L)'
;MGEAILKKRGTRRKVRLLLDEMYTGFKEYLESTGWGVLTVEEAGLRGARDSEVVDYAKRKGLVVVTQDQKTAELAQLRGVECIYISNLMIARLIDAEVKRRFGGKTHGATLA
;
A
#
# COMPACT_ATOMS: atom_id res chain seq x y z
N MET A 1 35.64 22.36 -24.00
CA MET A 1 35.84 22.06 -22.57
C MET A 1 34.53 22.34 -21.84
N GLY A 2 34.10 21.42 -20.97
CA GLY A 2 33.07 21.61 -19.94
C GLY A 2 31.61 21.64 -20.44
N GLU A 3 30.66 20.85 -19.96
CA GLU A 3 30.62 19.92 -18.83
C GLU A 3 29.56 18.85 -19.09
N ALA A 4 29.99 17.59 -19.14
CA ALA A 4 29.12 16.44 -18.95
C ALA A 4 29.23 16.01 -17.49
N ILE A 5 28.28 16.42 -16.64
CA ILE A 5 28.10 15.82 -15.31
C ILE A 5 26.61 15.73 -14.99
N LEU A 6 25.90 14.81 -15.65
CA LEU A 6 24.69 14.24 -15.06
C LEU A 6 25.11 13.01 -14.27
N LYS A 7 25.39 13.21 -12.97
CA LYS A 7 25.69 12.15 -12.01
C LYS A 7 24.64 11.05 -12.13
N LYS A 8 25.09 9.83 -12.43
CA LYS A 8 24.30 8.59 -12.35
C LYS A 8 23.56 8.56 -11.02
N ARG A 9 22.24 8.86 -11.03
CA ARG A 9 21.36 8.48 -9.93
C ARG A 9 21.42 6.96 -9.90
N GLY A 10 22.06 6.39 -8.87
CA GLY A 10 22.11 4.96 -8.67
C GLY A 10 20.71 4.38 -8.86
N THR A 11 20.61 3.27 -9.58
CA THR A 11 19.37 2.58 -9.92
C THR A 11 18.59 2.28 -8.63
N ARG A 12 17.68 3.17 -8.25
CA ARG A 12 16.69 2.89 -7.20
C ARG A 12 15.89 1.70 -7.72
N ARG A 13 15.99 0.55 -7.05
CA ARG A 13 15.12 -0.60 -7.35
C ARG A 13 13.68 -0.09 -7.35
N LYS A 14 12.97 -0.28 -8.47
CA LYS A 14 11.56 0.10 -8.57
C LYS A 14 10.80 -0.78 -7.57
N VAL A 15 10.33 -0.18 -6.49
CA VAL A 15 9.51 -0.84 -5.48
C VAL A 15 8.21 -1.29 -6.15
N ARG A 16 7.78 -2.52 -5.83
CA ARG A 16 6.58 -3.13 -6.37
C ARG A 16 5.66 -3.58 -5.25
N LEU A 17 4.37 -3.41 -5.45
CA LEU A 17 3.32 -3.71 -4.48
C LEU A 17 2.71 -5.08 -4.80
N LEU A 18 2.43 -5.87 -3.76
CA LEU A 18 1.54 -7.02 -3.81
C LEU A 18 0.25 -6.64 -3.09
N LEU A 19 -0.84 -6.52 -3.84
CA LEU A 19 -2.15 -6.22 -3.29
C LEU A 19 -2.86 -7.51 -2.90
N ASP A 20 -3.33 -7.53 -1.66
CA ASP A 20 -4.24 -8.55 -1.14
C ASP A 20 -5.61 -8.49 -1.85
N GLU A 21 -6.44 -9.52 -1.69
CA GLU A 21 -7.72 -9.71 -2.41
C GLU A 21 -8.63 -8.48 -2.27
N MET A 22 -8.68 -7.88 -1.07
CA MET A 22 -9.48 -6.69 -0.76
C MET A 22 -9.02 -5.42 -1.48
N TYR A 23 -7.77 -5.39 -1.97
CA TYR A 23 -7.16 -4.21 -2.60
C TYR A 23 -7.00 -4.32 -4.11
N THR A 24 -7.34 -5.46 -4.72
CA THR A 24 -7.23 -5.70 -6.16
C THR A 24 -7.84 -4.56 -7.00
N GLY A 25 -8.98 -4.00 -6.57
CA GLY A 25 -9.65 -2.88 -7.25
C GLY A 25 -8.86 -1.56 -7.29
N PHE A 26 -7.79 -1.44 -6.49
CA PHE A 26 -6.91 -0.26 -6.50
C PHE A 26 -5.72 -0.38 -7.47
N LYS A 27 -5.56 -1.51 -8.16
CA LYS A 27 -4.43 -1.76 -9.05
C LYS A 27 -4.23 -0.64 -10.08
N GLU A 28 -5.25 -0.36 -10.90
CA GLU A 28 -5.15 0.65 -11.97
C GLU A 28 -4.85 2.05 -11.41
N TYR A 29 -5.48 2.41 -10.29
CA TYR A 29 -5.21 3.68 -9.61
C TYR A 29 -3.74 3.78 -9.18
N LEU A 30 -3.20 2.76 -8.52
CA LEU A 30 -1.80 2.76 -8.07
C LEU A 30 -0.81 2.72 -9.24
N GLU A 31 -1.11 1.97 -10.30
CA GLU A 31 -0.30 1.93 -11.52
C GLU A 31 -0.28 3.30 -12.23
N SER A 32 -1.41 4.01 -12.27
CA SER A 32 -1.49 5.37 -12.83
C SER A 32 -0.61 6.38 -12.08
N THR A 33 -0.31 6.12 -10.80
CA THR A 33 0.60 6.94 -9.99
C THR A 33 2.08 6.53 -10.10
N GLY A 34 2.41 5.53 -10.94
CA GLY A 34 3.78 5.13 -11.27
C GLY A 34 4.31 3.88 -10.54
N TRP A 35 3.50 3.24 -9.69
CA TRP A 35 3.89 2.01 -9.00
C TRP A 35 3.83 0.79 -9.91
N GLY A 36 4.70 -0.18 -9.70
CA GLY A 36 4.52 -1.52 -10.27
C GLY A 36 3.65 -2.34 -9.32
N VAL A 37 2.52 -2.85 -9.79
CA VAL A 37 1.53 -3.52 -8.92
C VAL A 37 1.29 -4.94 -9.42
N LEU A 38 1.22 -5.87 -8.48
CA LEU A 38 0.80 -7.25 -8.70
C LEU A 38 -0.32 -7.56 -7.71
N THR A 39 -1.36 -8.25 -8.13
CA THR A 39 -2.41 -8.72 -7.22
C THR A 39 -2.13 -10.16 -6.82
N VAL A 40 -2.68 -10.60 -5.68
CA VAL A 40 -2.62 -12.02 -5.29
C VAL A 40 -3.24 -12.94 -6.34
N GLU A 41 -4.27 -12.49 -7.07
CA GLU A 41 -4.88 -13.25 -8.17
C GLU A 41 -3.93 -13.42 -9.36
N GLU A 42 -3.29 -12.34 -9.83
CA GLU A 42 -2.29 -12.37 -10.90
C GLU A 42 -1.05 -13.19 -10.51
N ALA A 43 -0.75 -13.26 -9.21
CA ALA A 43 0.32 -14.07 -8.66
C ALA A 43 -0.04 -15.56 -8.52
N GLY A 44 -1.29 -15.96 -8.79
CA GLY A 44 -1.78 -17.33 -8.59
C GLY A 44 -1.94 -17.72 -7.12
N LEU A 45 -2.18 -16.74 -6.24
CA LEU A 45 -2.27 -16.90 -4.78
C LEU A 45 -3.70 -16.72 -4.25
N ARG A 46 -4.71 -16.76 -5.12
CA ARG A 46 -6.11 -16.65 -4.69
C ARG A 46 -6.46 -17.78 -3.72
N GLY A 47 -6.99 -17.42 -2.54
CA GLY A 47 -7.27 -18.37 -1.46
C GLY A 47 -6.03 -19.04 -0.83
N ALA A 48 -4.82 -18.56 -1.13
CA ALA A 48 -3.62 -19.02 -0.44
C ALA A 48 -3.64 -18.57 1.02
N ARG A 49 -2.84 -19.24 1.87
CA ARG A 49 -2.69 -18.81 3.27
C ARG A 49 -1.90 -17.51 3.33
N ASP A 50 -2.17 -16.69 4.35
CA ASP A 50 -1.44 -15.46 4.67
C ASP A 50 0.09 -15.64 4.63
N SER A 51 0.59 -16.77 5.15
CA SER A 51 2.01 -17.11 5.14
C SER A 51 2.58 -17.33 3.73
N GLU A 52 1.79 -17.88 2.81
CA GLU A 52 2.18 -18.14 1.42
C GLU A 52 2.26 -16.83 0.63
N VAL A 53 1.34 -15.89 0.90
CA VAL A 53 1.36 -14.52 0.37
C VAL A 53 2.62 -13.80 0.83
N VAL A 54 2.93 -13.84 2.13
CA VAL A 54 4.13 -13.22 2.70
C VAL A 54 5.41 -13.84 2.14
N ASP A 55 5.47 -15.17 2.02
CA ASP A 55 6.64 -15.85 1.44
C ASP A 55 6.84 -15.52 -0.04
N TYR A 56 5.75 -15.41 -0.80
CA TYR A 56 5.81 -14.98 -2.18
C TYR A 56 6.39 -13.57 -2.28
N ALA A 57 5.88 -12.63 -1.47
CA ALA A 57 6.38 -11.25 -1.43
C ALA A 57 7.86 -11.21 -1.08
N LYS A 58 8.31 -11.99 -0.08
CA LYS A 58 9.72 -12.12 0.30
C LYS A 58 10.60 -12.58 -0.87
N ARG A 59 10.23 -13.68 -1.54
CA ARG A 59 10.99 -14.24 -2.66
C ARG A 59 11.06 -13.29 -3.86
N LYS A 60 10.05 -12.45 -4.05
CA LYS A 60 9.94 -11.52 -5.18
C LYS A 60 10.37 -10.09 -4.86
N GLY A 61 10.72 -9.79 -3.60
CA GLY A 61 11.08 -8.45 -3.16
C GLY A 61 9.92 -7.45 -3.30
N LEU A 62 8.69 -7.88 -2.98
CA LEU A 62 7.48 -7.07 -3.05
C LEU A 62 7.10 -6.53 -1.67
N VAL A 63 6.40 -5.39 -1.65
CA VAL A 63 5.77 -4.83 -0.45
C VAL A 63 4.33 -5.32 -0.39
N VAL A 64 3.93 -5.97 0.70
CA VAL A 64 2.54 -6.43 0.89
C VAL A 64 1.66 -5.24 1.30
N VAL A 65 0.52 -5.04 0.64
CA VAL A 65 -0.50 -4.05 1.04
C VAL A 65 -1.75 -4.80 1.46
N THR A 66 -2.13 -4.68 2.73
CA THR A 66 -3.26 -5.44 3.29
C THR A 66 -3.98 -4.70 4.42
N GLN A 67 -5.24 -5.08 4.66
CA GLN A 67 -6.04 -4.73 5.83
C GLN A 67 -6.11 -5.89 6.84
N ASP A 68 -5.59 -7.07 6.48
CA ASP A 68 -5.55 -8.25 7.34
C ASP A 68 -4.39 -8.14 8.34
N GLN A 69 -4.73 -8.05 9.62
CA GLN A 69 -3.76 -7.89 10.69
C GLN A 69 -2.80 -9.09 10.76
N LYS A 70 -3.33 -10.31 10.58
CA LYS A 70 -2.54 -11.53 10.66
C LYS A 70 -1.47 -11.58 9.58
N THR A 71 -1.79 -11.20 8.36
CA THR A 71 -0.85 -11.07 7.23
C THR A 71 0.22 -10.04 7.52
N ALA A 72 -0.14 -8.88 8.08
CA ALA A 72 0.82 -7.84 8.45
C ALA A 72 1.78 -8.29 9.56
N GLU A 73 1.27 -8.95 10.60
CA GLU A 73 2.08 -9.51 11.69
C GLU A 73 3.02 -10.62 11.18
N LEU A 74 2.55 -11.48 10.27
CA LEU A 74 3.40 -12.49 9.63
C LEU A 74 4.49 -11.87 8.76
N ALA A 75 4.17 -10.79 8.03
CA ALA A 75 5.16 -10.04 7.25
C ALA A 75 6.25 -9.45 8.17
N GLN A 76 5.84 -8.82 9.27
CA GLN A 76 6.76 -8.30 10.29
C GLN A 76 7.65 -9.40 10.86
N LEU A 77 7.05 -10.53 11.29
CA LEU A 77 7.77 -11.67 11.84
C LEU A 77 8.81 -12.24 10.85
N ARG A 78 8.54 -12.17 9.55
CA ARG A 78 9.40 -12.72 8.49
C ARG A 78 10.36 -11.70 7.88
N GLY A 79 10.35 -10.45 8.35
CA GLY A 79 11.17 -9.35 7.82
C GLY A 79 10.80 -8.98 6.39
N VAL A 80 9.50 -8.97 6.08
CA VAL A 80 8.95 -8.58 4.77
C VAL A 80 8.31 -7.20 4.90
N GLU A 81 8.65 -6.30 3.98
CA GLU A 81 8.06 -4.97 3.91
C GLU A 81 6.53 -5.07 3.73
N CYS A 82 5.79 -4.39 4.59
CA CYS A 82 4.33 -4.42 4.59
C CYS A 82 3.75 -3.04 4.92
N ILE A 83 2.74 -2.66 4.16
CA ILE A 83 1.86 -1.52 4.45
C ILE A 83 0.56 -2.09 4.99
N TYR A 84 0.42 -2.06 6.32
CA TYR A 84 -0.83 -2.38 7.00
C TYR A 84 -1.76 -1.17 6.99
N ILE A 85 -2.85 -1.27 6.24
CA ILE A 85 -3.87 -0.22 6.15
C ILE A 85 -4.87 -0.45 7.29
N SER A 86 -4.56 0.09 8.47
CA SER A 86 -5.45 -0.05 9.63
C SER A 86 -6.74 0.75 9.48
N ASN A 87 -7.79 0.33 10.18
CA ASN A 87 -9.04 1.12 10.29
C ASN A 87 -8.78 2.55 10.81
N LEU A 88 -7.79 2.73 11.69
CA LEU A 88 -7.39 4.05 12.17
C LEU A 88 -6.81 4.92 11.05
N MET A 89 -5.99 4.35 10.16
CA MET A 89 -5.46 5.06 8.99
C MET A 89 -6.58 5.50 8.04
N ILE A 90 -7.54 4.61 7.78
CA ILE A 90 -8.71 4.89 6.94
C ILE A 90 -9.57 5.99 7.58
N ALA A 91 -9.88 5.89 8.86
CA ALA A 91 -10.67 6.88 9.59
C ALA A 91 -10.02 8.27 9.54
N ARG A 92 -8.69 8.34 9.70
CA ARG A 92 -7.94 9.60 9.58
C ARG A 92 -7.97 10.17 8.16
N LEU A 93 -7.86 9.32 7.14
CA LEU A 93 -7.95 9.76 5.74
C LEU A 93 -9.35 10.34 5.44
N ILE A 94 -10.40 9.64 5.88
CA ILE A 94 -11.80 10.08 5.72
C ILE A 94 -12.02 11.40 6.47
N ASP A 95 -11.63 11.49 7.74
CA ASP A 95 -11.76 12.72 8.54
C ASP A 95 -11.05 13.91 7.88
N ALA A 96 -9.82 13.70 7.38
CA ALA A 96 -9.07 14.74 6.68
C ALA A 96 -9.80 15.20 5.41
N GLU A 97 -10.36 14.29 4.62
CA GLU A 97 -11.08 14.63 3.40
C GLU A 97 -12.43 15.32 3.68
N VAL A 98 -13.13 14.89 4.73
CA VAL A 98 -14.37 15.52 5.21
C VAL A 98 -14.08 16.94 5.68
N LYS A 99 -13.06 17.14 6.51
CA LYS A 99 -12.63 18.48 6.96
C LYS A 99 -12.16 19.36 5.80
N ARG A 100 -11.46 18.80 4.81
CA ARG A 100 -11.04 19.54 3.62
C ARG A 100 -12.23 20.07 2.82
N ARG A 101 -13.31 19.29 2.70
CA ARG A 101 -14.52 19.68 1.93
C ARG A 101 -15.53 20.48 2.73
N PHE A 102 -15.64 20.24 4.03
CA PHE A 102 -16.74 20.72 4.87
C PHE A 102 -16.29 21.38 6.18
N GLY A 103 -14.99 21.42 6.50
CA GLY A 103 -14.46 21.95 7.77
C GLY A 103 -14.65 23.45 7.99
N GLY A 104 -15.04 24.20 6.95
CA GLY A 104 -15.52 25.59 7.07
C GLY A 104 -17.05 25.72 7.24
N LYS A 105 -17.79 24.61 7.22
CA LYS A 105 -19.24 24.53 7.42
C LYS A 105 -19.49 23.75 8.70
N THR A 106 -19.23 24.36 9.85
CA THR A 106 -19.65 23.84 11.15
C THR A 106 -21.16 23.57 11.10
N HIS A 107 -21.53 22.30 11.05
CA HIS A 107 -22.86 21.89 11.47
C HIS A 107 -22.89 22.08 12.98
N GLY A 108 -23.74 22.99 13.45
CA GLY A 108 -24.11 23.06 14.84
C GLY A 108 -24.76 21.74 15.23
N ALA A 109 -23.99 20.88 15.88
CA ALA A 109 -24.52 19.81 16.70
C ALA A 109 -24.09 20.11 18.12
N THR A 110 -24.90 20.92 18.80
CA THR A 110 -24.98 20.95 20.24
C THR A 110 -25.30 19.54 20.69
N LEU A 111 -24.32 18.84 21.28
CA LEU A 111 -24.61 17.68 22.09
C LEU A 111 -24.92 18.20 23.49
N ALA A 112 -26.21 18.20 23.81
CA ALA A 112 -26.71 18.26 25.18
C ALA A 112 -26.50 16.89 25.86
#